data_AF-A0A1C5FJ36-F1
#
_entry.id   AF-A0A1C5FJ36-F1
#
_cell.length_a   1.000
_cell.length_b   1.000
_cell.length_c   1.000
_cell.angle_alpha   90.00
_cell.angle_beta   90.00
_cell.angle_gamma   90.00
#
_symmetry.space_group_name_H-M   'P 1'
#
loop_
_entity.id
_entity.type
_entity.pdbx_description
1 polymer ?
#
loop_
_entity_poly.entity_id
_entity_poly.type
_entity_poly.pdbx_seq_one_letter_code
_entity_poly.pdbx_strand_id
1 'polypeptide(L)'
;MKRPPASGGPALPPPPWLWLVMAMYLYQVPGSVTWWHAQILDLWTDRTYGAAVVSGSGFAALRVMTVSQAMPFLVMASGVATVLLPHLRGRYTEWRYHLVDPDGGAADGPSSAVRSVQRLLDQHAPGTTLKISLRARGPSIRVYARGWRERGVAVSLGFLALRQSEPDRARALLLHEARHLTCGEHLITGLGSPFTRVVGAWPVLLLVCGAGPVVWLFLTHAPTSSMMVVQLAVVVMRLPLVLLLPVIALWCAELAADRYAVADAGRRTVLEALDATRTSGPRRMLGKLYHPPSALRRWFIERSHQPVAPLLLLLAGPIALLLYAVLVTPFGVVSLIALGDAPLTALASGLDLAHRDLLFWPWWAVILTVVLLWPLLAKPWLRLWGAPQAVPAAREAVPAAHQAVPDQTSPSLSASPSALHTSYRRRTHLIAALLPALVLAVALLPRTGAAERDPVLRPDSATTATAETED
;
A
#
# COMPACT_ATOMS: atom_id res chain seq x y z
N MET A 1 -19.47 33.83 13.45
CA MET A 1 -18.40 33.13 14.20
C MET A 1 -17.13 33.10 13.35
N LYS A 2 -16.06 33.81 13.78
CA LYS A 2 -14.75 33.74 13.11
C LYS A 2 -14.11 32.39 13.44
N ARG A 3 -13.81 31.58 12.42
CA ARG A 3 -13.00 30.35 12.60
C ARG A 3 -11.65 30.78 13.18
N PRO A 4 -11.21 30.22 14.32
CA PRO A 4 -9.85 30.45 14.79
C PRO A 4 -8.87 30.05 13.67
N PRO A 5 -7.80 30.82 13.44
CA PRO A 5 -6.80 30.47 12.44
C PRO A 5 -6.23 29.10 12.79
N ALA A 6 -6.29 28.18 11.83
CA ALA A 6 -5.70 26.86 11.95
C ALA A 6 -4.18 27.02 12.08
N SER A 7 -3.69 27.12 13.32
CA SER A 7 -2.29 27.33 13.68
C SER A 7 -1.43 26.07 13.55
N GLY A 8 -1.95 25.01 12.92
CA GLY A 8 -1.20 23.82 12.58
C GLY A 8 -0.65 23.94 11.17
N GLY A 9 0.65 24.26 11.04
CA GLY A 9 1.37 24.06 9.79
C GLY A 9 1.11 22.66 9.20
N PRO A 10 1.27 22.49 7.88
CA PRO A 10 0.87 21.27 7.18
C PRO A 10 1.55 20.06 7.82
N ALA A 11 0.74 19.10 8.27
CA ALA A 11 1.23 17.85 8.84
C ALA A 11 2.14 17.15 7.80
N LEU A 12 3.28 16.64 8.25
CA LEU A 12 4.18 15.86 7.39
C LEU A 12 3.38 14.69 6.80
N PRO A 13 3.36 14.52 5.46
CA PRO A 13 2.73 13.35 4.86
C PRO A 13 3.45 12.08 5.34
N PRO A 14 2.82 10.89 5.35
CA PRO A 14 3.57 9.68 5.63
C PRO A 14 4.47 9.29 4.45
N PRO A 15 5.49 8.43 4.68
CA PRO A 15 6.29 7.87 3.60
C PRO A 15 5.42 7.18 2.55
N PRO A 16 5.89 7.10 1.29
CA PRO A 16 5.12 6.58 0.19
C PRO A 16 5.28 5.05 0.19
N TRP A 17 4.80 4.39 1.24
CA TRP A 17 5.00 2.96 1.47
C TRP A 17 4.61 2.11 0.28
N LEU A 18 3.56 2.50 -0.42
CA LEU A 18 3.09 1.78 -1.60
C LEU A 18 4.11 1.80 -2.75
N TRP A 19 4.79 2.93 -2.95
CA TRP A 19 5.88 3.04 -3.92
C TRP A 19 7.13 2.30 -3.45
N LEU A 20 7.42 2.33 -2.15
CA LEU A 20 8.54 1.58 -1.60
C LEU A 20 8.33 0.07 -1.79
N VAL A 21 7.14 -0.45 -1.48
CA VAL A 21 6.79 -1.86 -1.73
C VAL A 21 6.91 -2.21 -3.21
N MET A 22 6.49 -1.32 -4.12
CA MET A 22 6.65 -1.54 -5.56
C MET A 22 8.12 -1.64 -5.97
N ALA A 23 8.96 -0.74 -5.47
CA ALA A 23 10.40 -0.76 -5.71
C ALA A 23 11.06 -2.02 -5.13
N MET A 24 10.62 -2.45 -3.95
CA MET A 24 11.07 -3.68 -3.31
C MET A 24 10.76 -4.91 -4.15
N TYR A 25 9.55 -5.00 -4.69
CA TYR A 25 9.18 -6.09 -5.58
C TYR A 25 9.96 -6.04 -6.89
N LEU A 26 10.10 -4.87 -7.52
CA LEU A 26 10.91 -4.72 -8.73
C LEU A 26 12.35 -5.23 -8.57
N TYR A 27 12.98 -4.95 -7.43
CA TYR A 27 14.31 -5.47 -7.12
C TYR A 27 14.36 -7.00 -7.01
N GLN A 28 13.27 -7.63 -6.56
CA GLN A 28 13.16 -9.09 -6.42
C GLN A 28 12.86 -9.82 -7.73
N VAL A 29 12.59 -9.09 -8.83
CA VAL A 29 12.25 -9.69 -10.14
C VAL A 29 13.28 -10.73 -10.59
N PRO A 30 14.60 -10.45 -10.62
CA PRO A 30 15.56 -11.40 -11.17
C PRO A 30 15.58 -12.73 -10.41
N GLY A 31 15.66 -12.66 -9.08
CA GLY A 31 15.62 -13.86 -8.23
C GLY A 31 14.29 -14.61 -8.32
N SER A 32 13.19 -13.88 -8.48
CA SER A 32 11.88 -14.51 -8.70
C SER A 32 11.83 -15.23 -10.04
N VAL A 33 12.36 -14.65 -11.11
CA VAL A 33 12.40 -15.27 -12.45
C VAL A 33 13.24 -16.54 -12.45
N THR A 34 14.43 -16.51 -11.83
CA THR A 34 15.29 -17.70 -11.72
C THR A 34 14.61 -18.81 -10.92
N TRP A 35 13.95 -18.46 -9.82
CA TRP A 35 13.21 -19.42 -9.01
C TRP A 35 12.03 -20.02 -9.79
N TRP A 36 11.25 -19.18 -10.49
CA TRP A 36 10.14 -19.63 -11.33
C TRP A 36 10.58 -20.55 -12.47
N HIS A 37 11.68 -20.22 -13.13
CA HIS A 37 12.26 -21.06 -14.17
C HIS A 37 12.62 -22.44 -13.63
N ALA A 38 13.28 -22.51 -12.47
CA ALA A 38 13.59 -23.79 -11.81
C ALA A 38 12.32 -24.57 -11.45
N GLN A 39 11.33 -23.92 -10.83
CA GLN A 39 10.06 -24.58 -10.49
C GLN A 39 9.31 -25.13 -11.71
N ILE A 40 9.32 -24.39 -12.84
CA ILE A 40 8.68 -24.86 -14.07
C ILE A 40 9.39 -26.11 -14.60
N LEU A 41 10.73 -26.12 -14.62
CA LEU A 41 11.50 -27.28 -15.03
C LEU A 41 11.22 -28.48 -14.09
N ASP A 42 11.25 -28.27 -12.78
CA ASP A 42 11.05 -29.33 -11.80
C ASP A 42 9.64 -29.94 -11.85
N LEU A 43 8.61 -29.13 -12.05
CA LEU A 43 7.22 -29.58 -11.96
C LEU A 43 6.62 -30.05 -13.29
N TRP A 44 7.14 -29.61 -14.44
CA TRP A 44 6.60 -29.93 -15.77
C TRP A 44 7.53 -30.78 -16.64
N THR A 45 8.78 -31.03 -16.22
CA THR A 45 9.70 -31.90 -16.96
C THR A 45 10.12 -33.10 -16.13
N ASP A 46 10.60 -34.14 -16.81
CA ASP A 46 11.15 -35.36 -16.20
C ASP A 46 12.66 -35.27 -15.92
N ARG A 47 13.24 -34.06 -16.03
CA ARG A 47 14.68 -33.83 -15.85
C ARG A 47 15.12 -34.08 -14.41
N THR A 48 14.34 -33.61 -13.45
CA THR A 48 14.67 -33.68 -12.01
C THR A 48 14.01 -34.90 -11.36
N TYR A 49 12.81 -35.27 -11.80
CA TYR A 49 12.01 -36.37 -11.25
C TYR A 49 11.54 -37.29 -12.36
N GLY A 50 11.56 -38.62 -12.16
CA GLY A 50 11.13 -39.57 -13.18
C GLY A 50 9.66 -39.40 -13.60
N ALA A 51 9.35 -39.73 -14.85
CA ALA A 51 8.03 -39.51 -15.47
C ALA A 51 6.84 -40.05 -14.64
N ALA A 52 7.01 -41.21 -13.99
CA ALA A 52 5.99 -41.79 -13.12
C ALA A 52 5.62 -40.86 -11.95
N VAL A 53 6.61 -40.25 -11.31
CA VAL A 53 6.42 -39.31 -10.18
C VAL A 53 5.76 -38.03 -10.67
N VAL A 54 6.25 -37.48 -11.78
CA VAL A 54 5.73 -36.27 -12.42
C VAL A 54 4.26 -36.42 -12.85
N SER A 55 3.84 -37.64 -13.21
CA SER A 55 2.44 -37.95 -13.55
C SER A 55 1.51 -38.16 -12.34
N GLY A 56 2.07 -38.27 -11.12
CA GLY A 56 1.31 -38.60 -9.91
C GLY A 56 0.41 -37.46 -9.40
N SER A 57 -0.57 -37.83 -8.58
CA SER A 57 -1.53 -36.89 -7.97
C SER A 57 -0.87 -35.83 -7.07
N GLY A 58 0.23 -36.18 -6.39
CA GLY A 58 1.03 -35.23 -5.61
C GLY A 58 1.63 -34.12 -6.48
N PHE A 59 2.21 -34.47 -7.63
CA PHE A 59 2.74 -33.48 -8.58
C PHE A 59 1.64 -32.65 -9.23
N ALA A 60 0.49 -33.25 -9.55
CA ALA A 60 -0.68 -32.50 -10.01
C ALA A 60 -1.13 -31.46 -8.97
N ALA A 61 -1.19 -31.83 -7.69
CA ALA A 61 -1.50 -30.92 -6.60
C ALA A 61 -0.43 -29.81 -6.48
N LEU A 62 0.86 -30.15 -6.55
CA LEU A 62 1.95 -29.16 -6.53
C LEU A 62 1.83 -28.15 -7.67
N ARG A 63 1.52 -28.57 -8.90
CA ARG A 63 1.31 -27.66 -10.04
C ARG A 63 0.17 -26.67 -9.78
N VAL A 64 -0.94 -27.13 -9.20
CA VAL A 64 -2.06 -26.25 -8.86
C VAL A 64 -1.66 -25.30 -7.72
N MET A 65 -1.00 -25.79 -6.67
CA MET A 65 -0.49 -24.98 -5.57
C MET A 65 0.50 -23.92 -6.05
N THR A 66 1.31 -24.25 -7.05
CA THR A 66 2.26 -23.35 -7.68
C THR A 66 1.57 -22.12 -8.28
N VAL A 67 0.32 -22.22 -8.77
CA VAL A 67 -0.46 -21.05 -9.21
C VAL A 67 -0.68 -20.05 -8.06
N SER A 68 -0.96 -20.54 -6.85
CA SER A 68 -1.05 -19.66 -5.68
C SER A 68 0.32 -19.06 -5.32
N GLN A 69 1.42 -19.80 -5.53
CA GLN A 69 2.77 -19.27 -5.29
C GLN A 69 3.19 -18.22 -6.33
N ALA A 70 2.59 -18.19 -7.52
CA ALA A 70 2.84 -17.23 -8.60
C ALA A 70 2.25 -15.84 -8.36
N MET A 71 1.35 -15.72 -7.39
CA MET A 71 0.65 -14.47 -7.15
C MET A 71 1.49 -13.30 -6.64
N PRO A 72 2.55 -13.43 -5.82
CA PRO A 72 3.45 -12.31 -5.54
C PRO A 72 3.96 -11.71 -6.85
N PHE A 73 4.33 -12.58 -7.79
CA PHE A 73 4.77 -12.18 -9.12
C PHE A 73 3.63 -11.55 -9.92
N LEU A 74 2.40 -12.09 -9.87
CA LEU A 74 1.26 -11.47 -10.54
C LEU A 74 0.87 -10.10 -9.93
N VAL A 75 0.98 -9.93 -8.60
CA VAL A 75 0.78 -8.65 -7.90
C VAL A 75 1.84 -7.65 -8.34
N MET A 76 3.10 -8.07 -8.36
CA MET A 76 4.20 -7.24 -8.84
C MET A 76 4.02 -6.89 -10.33
N ALA A 77 3.87 -7.87 -11.21
CA ALA A 77 3.71 -7.67 -12.64
C ALA A 77 2.51 -6.77 -12.96
N SER A 78 1.38 -6.97 -12.27
CA SER A 78 0.21 -6.08 -12.41
C SER A 78 0.48 -4.67 -11.89
N GLY A 79 1.23 -4.52 -10.80
CA GLY A 79 1.69 -3.24 -10.27
C GLY A 79 2.72 -2.51 -11.16
N VAL A 80 3.58 -3.24 -11.83
CA VAL A 80 4.51 -2.69 -12.82
C VAL A 80 3.74 -2.29 -14.07
N ALA A 81 2.83 -3.14 -14.56
CA ALA A 81 1.98 -2.83 -15.70
C ALA A 81 1.08 -1.61 -15.44
N THR A 82 0.59 -1.41 -14.20
CA THR A 82 -0.22 -0.23 -13.86
C THR A 82 0.56 1.07 -13.96
N VAL A 83 1.82 1.02 -13.56
CA VAL A 83 2.72 2.17 -13.52
C VAL A 83 3.30 2.44 -14.91
N LEU A 84 3.75 1.42 -15.65
CA LEU A 84 4.39 1.58 -16.97
C LEU A 84 3.43 1.97 -18.10
N LEU A 85 2.16 1.57 -18.02
CA LEU A 85 1.17 1.78 -19.08
C LEU A 85 -0.04 2.62 -18.62
N PRO A 86 0.17 3.82 -18.02
CA PRO A 86 -0.91 4.57 -17.40
C PRO A 86 -1.90 5.12 -18.44
N HIS A 87 -1.45 5.43 -19.66
CA HIS A 87 -2.32 5.88 -20.76
C HIS A 87 -3.26 4.78 -21.27
N LEU A 88 -2.73 3.57 -21.48
CA LEU A 88 -3.55 2.42 -21.90
C LEU A 88 -4.57 2.09 -20.80
N ARG A 89 -4.13 2.10 -19.54
CA ARG A 89 -5.02 1.92 -18.40
C ARG A 89 -6.07 3.01 -18.32
N GLY A 90 -5.71 4.27 -18.53
CA GLY A 90 -6.63 5.41 -18.55
C GLY A 90 -7.72 5.22 -19.59
N ARG A 91 -7.35 4.92 -20.83
CA ARG A 91 -8.30 4.62 -21.93
C ARG A 91 -9.19 3.43 -21.59
N TYR A 92 -8.61 2.34 -21.08
CA TYR A 92 -9.36 1.18 -20.64
C TYR A 92 -10.38 1.55 -19.54
N THR A 93 -9.98 2.35 -18.54
CA THR A 93 -10.85 2.80 -17.46
C THR A 93 -11.97 3.69 -18.00
N GLU A 94 -11.67 4.66 -18.85
CA GLU A 94 -12.66 5.52 -19.48
C GLU A 94 -13.70 4.71 -20.27
N TRP A 95 -13.26 3.77 -21.10
CA TRP A 95 -14.13 2.87 -21.85
C TRP A 95 -14.94 1.93 -20.94
N ARG A 96 -14.29 1.26 -19.99
CA ARG A 96 -14.91 0.23 -19.14
C ARG A 96 -15.99 0.79 -18.24
N TYR A 97 -15.79 2.01 -17.75
CA TYR A 97 -16.68 2.71 -16.83
C TYR A 97 -17.58 3.77 -17.49
N HIS A 98 -17.47 3.96 -18.81
CA HIS A 98 -18.28 4.92 -19.59
C HIS A 98 -18.10 6.33 -19.01
N LEU A 99 -16.84 6.73 -18.87
CA LEU A 99 -16.47 8.04 -18.36
C LEU A 99 -16.60 9.06 -19.49
N VAL A 100 -17.49 10.02 -19.31
CA VAL A 100 -17.76 11.09 -20.28
C VAL A 100 -17.23 12.44 -19.78
N ASP A 101 -16.87 13.31 -20.71
CA ASP A 101 -16.59 14.70 -20.37
C ASP A 101 -17.84 15.40 -19.86
N PRO A 102 -17.72 16.24 -18.84
CA PRO A 102 -18.87 16.96 -18.27
C PRO A 102 -19.56 17.88 -19.28
N ASP A 103 -18.84 18.35 -20.31
CA ASP A 103 -19.32 19.32 -21.29
C ASP A 103 -19.89 18.67 -22.56
N GLY A 104 -19.64 17.38 -22.79
CA GLY A 104 -19.84 16.70 -24.07
C GLY A 104 -21.29 16.40 -24.48
N GLY A 105 -22.30 17.02 -23.88
CA GLY A 105 -23.71 16.68 -24.17
C GLY A 105 -24.77 17.69 -23.75
N ALA A 106 -24.43 18.85 -23.18
CA ALA A 106 -25.41 19.85 -22.77
C ALA A 106 -25.15 21.17 -23.48
N ALA A 107 -26.16 21.68 -24.22
CA ALA A 107 -26.09 23.00 -24.85
C ALA A 107 -25.89 24.14 -23.82
N ASP A 108 -26.32 23.92 -22.57
CA ASP A 108 -26.29 24.91 -21.48
C ASP A 108 -24.98 24.87 -20.65
N GLY A 109 -23.99 24.09 -21.09
CA GLY A 109 -22.71 23.91 -20.39
C GLY A 109 -22.79 23.04 -19.13
N PRO A 110 -21.70 22.93 -18.35
CA PRO A 110 -21.63 22.03 -17.20
C PRO A 110 -22.53 22.51 -16.05
N SER A 111 -23.21 21.56 -15.41
CA SER A 111 -24.04 21.84 -14.24
C SER A 111 -23.29 22.58 -13.13
N SER A 112 -24.02 23.33 -12.29
CA SER A 112 -23.44 24.04 -11.14
C SER A 112 -22.69 23.10 -10.18
N ALA A 113 -23.17 21.86 -10.01
CA ALA A 113 -22.52 20.83 -9.20
C ALA A 113 -21.17 20.41 -9.79
N VAL A 114 -21.10 20.17 -11.11
CA VAL A 114 -19.86 19.83 -11.81
C VAL A 114 -18.83 20.95 -11.67
N ARG A 115 -19.22 22.21 -11.93
CA ARG A 115 -18.34 23.37 -11.76
C ARG A 115 -17.85 23.52 -10.31
N SER A 116 -18.70 23.23 -9.35
CA SER A 116 -18.36 23.24 -7.92
C SER A 116 -17.33 22.16 -7.56
N VAL A 117 -17.45 20.96 -8.13
CA VAL A 117 -16.45 19.88 -7.95
C VAL A 117 -15.13 20.22 -8.63
N GLN A 118 -15.16 20.68 -9.88
CA GLN A 118 -13.94 21.08 -10.61
C GLN A 118 -13.19 22.18 -9.86
N ARG A 119 -13.88 23.23 -9.39
CA ARG A 119 -13.26 24.32 -8.63
C ARG A 119 -12.56 23.81 -7.36
N LEU A 120 -13.15 22.83 -6.69
CA LEU A 120 -12.55 22.23 -5.49
C LEU A 120 -11.34 21.34 -5.83
N LEU A 121 -11.37 20.64 -6.97
CA LEU A 121 -10.22 19.92 -7.52
C LEU A 121 -9.10 20.89 -7.90
N ASP A 122 -9.40 22.00 -8.57
CA ASP A 122 -8.38 22.99 -8.96
C ASP A 122 -7.64 23.57 -7.74
N GLN A 123 -8.33 23.68 -6.60
CA GLN A 123 -7.76 24.12 -5.34
C GLN A 123 -6.83 23.09 -4.68
N HIS A 124 -7.15 21.79 -4.73
CA HIS A 124 -6.46 20.76 -3.94
C HIS A 124 -5.58 19.82 -4.78
N ALA A 125 -5.90 19.64 -6.05
CA ALA A 125 -5.20 18.82 -7.03
C ALA A 125 -5.29 19.46 -8.43
N PRO A 126 -4.59 20.59 -8.67
CA PRO A 126 -4.66 21.30 -9.94
C PRO A 126 -4.28 20.42 -11.14
N GLY A 127 -4.84 20.73 -12.31
CA GLY A 127 -4.61 19.96 -13.55
C GLY A 127 -5.29 18.59 -13.58
N THR A 128 -6.21 18.32 -12.66
CA THR A 128 -6.99 17.08 -12.64
C THR A 128 -8.20 17.21 -13.56
N THR A 129 -8.37 16.26 -14.48
CA THR A 129 -9.55 16.17 -15.32
C THR A 129 -10.68 15.47 -14.58
N LEU A 130 -11.82 16.14 -14.48
CA LEU A 130 -13.07 15.54 -14.00
C LEU A 130 -13.79 14.82 -15.14
N LYS A 131 -14.21 13.58 -14.90
CA LYS A 131 -15.10 12.81 -15.79
C LYS A 131 -16.31 12.31 -15.02
N ILE A 132 -17.44 12.15 -15.72
CA ILE A 132 -18.68 11.64 -15.15
C ILE A 132 -18.84 10.17 -15.53
N SER A 133 -19.04 9.31 -14.54
CA SER A 133 -19.30 7.88 -14.72
C SER A 133 -20.80 7.63 -14.80
N LEU A 134 -21.29 7.22 -15.98
CA LEU A 134 -22.70 6.91 -16.21
C LEU A 134 -23.13 5.56 -15.62
N ARG A 135 -22.19 4.64 -15.38
CA ARG A 135 -22.48 3.27 -14.90
C ARG A 135 -22.39 3.08 -13.39
N ALA A 136 -21.83 4.04 -12.67
CA ALA A 136 -21.53 3.86 -11.26
C ALA A 136 -22.81 4.00 -10.42
N ARG A 137 -23.10 2.96 -9.62
CA ARG A 137 -24.23 2.98 -8.68
C ARG A 137 -23.80 3.65 -7.37
N GLY A 138 -24.63 4.56 -6.87
CA GLY A 138 -24.41 5.27 -5.60
C GLY A 138 -23.43 6.46 -5.70
N PRO A 139 -23.13 7.14 -4.58
CA PRO A 139 -22.25 8.30 -4.54
C PRO A 139 -20.77 7.88 -4.52
N SER A 140 -20.23 7.52 -5.67
CA SER A 140 -18.83 7.13 -5.80
C SER A 140 -18.01 8.24 -6.42
N ILE A 141 -16.88 8.54 -5.80
CA ILE A 141 -15.79 9.29 -6.40
C ILE A 141 -14.54 8.42 -6.37
N ARG A 142 -13.76 8.42 -7.44
CA ARG A 142 -12.52 7.65 -7.54
C ARG A 142 -11.48 8.33 -8.41
N VAL A 143 -10.23 8.31 -7.98
CA VAL A 143 -9.08 8.69 -8.81
C VAL A 143 -8.69 7.59 -9.80
N TYR A 144 -8.11 7.97 -10.93
CA TYR A 144 -7.46 7.06 -11.88
C TYR A 144 -6.32 7.76 -12.62
N ALA A 145 -5.40 6.98 -13.21
CA ALA A 145 -4.38 7.58 -14.08
C ALA A 145 -4.89 7.68 -15.51
N ARG A 146 -4.71 8.87 -16.09
CA ARG A 146 -4.87 9.12 -17.53
C ARG A 146 -3.52 9.09 -18.25
N GLY A 147 -2.45 9.34 -17.50
CA GLY A 147 -1.06 9.28 -17.90
C GLY A 147 -0.17 9.33 -16.67
N TRP A 148 1.15 9.49 -16.86
CA TRP A 148 2.09 9.61 -15.75
C TRP A 148 1.89 10.88 -14.92
N ARG A 149 1.53 11.97 -15.60
CA ARG A 149 1.24 13.27 -14.98
C ARG A 149 -0.20 13.72 -15.17
N GLU A 150 -0.93 13.09 -16.09
CA GLU A 150 -2.34 13.38 -16.34
C GLU A 150 -3.21 12.63 -15.32
N ARG A 151 -3.96 13.40 -14.54
CA ARG A 151 -4.76 12.93 -13.41
C ARG A 151 -6.22 12.93 -13.77
N GLY A 152 -6.91 11.85 -13.45
CA GLY A 152 -8.34 11.72 -13.66
C GLY A 152 -9.09 11.52 -12.35
N VAL A 153 -10.23 12.18 -12.23
CA VAL A 153 -11.22 11.88 -11.18
C VAL A 153 -12.53 11.51 -11.87
N ALA A 154 -13.04 10.33 -11.52
CA ALA A 154 -14.34 9.85 -11.96
C ALA A 154 -15.37 10.08 -10.85
N VAL A 155 -16.43 10.82 -11.15
CA VAL A 155 -17.57 11.02 -10.24
C VAL A 155 -18.81 10.34 -10.80
N SER A 156 -19.60 9.68 -9.96
CA SER A 156 -20.92 9.20 -10.36
C SER A 156 -21.97 10.31 -10.32
N LEU A 157 -23.10 10.11 -11.01
CA LEU A 157 -24.27 10.99 -10.87
C LEU A 157 -24.76 11.07 -9.41
N GLY A 158 -24.69 9.96 -8.67
CA GLY A 158 -25.01 9.95 -7.25
C GLY A 158 -24.08 10.83 -6.41
N PHE A 159 -22.81 10.99 -6.79
CA PHE A 159 -21.90 11.90 -6.12
C PHE A 159 -22.25 13.36 -6.42
N LEU A 160 -22.65 13.68 -7.65
CA LEU A 160 -23.12 15.02 -8.01
C LEU A 160 -24.40 15.40 -7.25
N ALA A 161 -25.34 14.46 -7.11
CA ALA A 161 -26.51 14.64 -6.26
C ALA A 161 -26.11 14.87 -4.79
N LEU A 162 -25.19 14.05 -4.24
CA LEU A 162 -24.66 14.25 -2.88
C LEU A 162 -24.00 15.63 -2.72
N ARG A 163 -23.30 16.14 -3.75
CA ARG A 163 -22.69 17.47 -3.70
C ARG A 163 -23.73 18.59 -3.59
N GLN A 164 -24.91 18.40 -4.16
CA GLN A 164 -26.02 19.36 -4.05
C GLN A 164 -26.72 19.27 -2.69
N SER A 165 -27.00 18.06 -2.21
CA SER A 165 -27.74 17.85 -0.96
C SER A 165 -26.89 18.01 0.30
N GLU A 166 -25.66 17.50 0.29
CA GLU A 166 -24.73 17.42 1.43
C GLU A 166 -23.33 17.90 1.01
N PRO A 167 -23.14 19.21 0.72
CA PRO A 167 -21.92 19.73 0.12
C PRO A 167 -20.66 19.45 0.94
N ASP A 168 -20.73 19.56 2.27
CA ASP A 168 -19.60 19.34 3.17
C ASP A 168 -19.13 17.88 3.14
N ARG A 169 -20.08 16.95 3.06
CA ARG A 169 -19.78 15.52 3.00
C ARG A 169 -19.17 15.13 1.66
N ALA A 170 -19.71 15.66 0.56
CA ALA A 170 -19.10 15.49 -0.77
C ALA A 170 -17.69 16.10 -0.83
N ARG A 171 -17.47 17.26 -0.18
CA ARG A 171 -16.14 17.87 -0.05
C ARG A 171 -15.17 16.95 0.69
N ALA A 172 -15.57 16.36 1.83
CA ALA A 172 -14.72 15.43 2.58
C ALA A 172 -14.27 14.23 1.72
N LEU A 173 -15.19 13.62 0.97
CA LEU A 173 -14.88 12.52 0.04
C LEU A 173 -13.94 12.97 -1.10
N LEU A 174 -14.15 14.16 -1.67
CA LEU A 174 -13.28 14.69 -2.70
C LEU A 174 -11.86 14.96 -2.17
N LEU A 175 -11.72 15.48 -0.96
CA LEU A 175 -10.41 15.75 -0.35
C LEU A 175 -9.63 14.48 -0.08
N HIS A 176 -10.31 13.40 0.35
CA HIS A 176 -9.73 12.08 0.49
C HIS A 176 -9.14 11.61 -0.85
N GLU A 177 -9.92 11.67 -1.93
CA GLU A 177 -9.48 11.28 -3.28
C GLU A 177 -8.36 12.19 -3.81
N ALA A 178 -8.48 13.52 -3.61
CA ALA A 178 -7.44 14.47 -4.00
C ALA A 178 -6.10 14.16 -3.33
N ARG A 179 -6.12 13.63 -2.09
CA ARG A 179 -4.91 13.23 -1.41
C ARG A 179 -4.17 12.12 -2.16
N HIS A 180 -4.88 11.09 -2.62
CA HIS A 180 -4.30 10.02 -3.44
C HIS A 180 -3.65 10.54 -4.74
N LEU A 181 -4.20 11.60 -5.34
CA LEU A 181 -3.58 12.26 -6.49
C LEU A 181 -2.24 12.89 -6.12
N THR A 182 -2.22 13.72 -5.07
CA THR A 182 -1.02 14.45 -4.63
C THR A 182 0.11 13.55 -4.10
N CYS A 183 -0.19 12.28 -3.78
CA CYS A 183 0.80 11.27 -3.41
C CYS A 183 1.29 10.40 -4.57
N GLY A 184 0.72 10.55 -5.78
CA GLY A 184 0.98 9.66 -6.91
C GLY A 184 0.38 8.25 -6.76
N GLU A 185 -0.41 7.99 -5.70
CA GLU A 185 -0.96 6.66 -5.40
C GLU A 185 -1.95 6.19 -6.46
N HIS A 186 -2.64 7.12 -7.11
CA HIS A 186 -3.54 6.84 -8.23
C HIS A 186 -2.85 6.07 -9.38
N LEU A 187 -1.52 6.17 -9.56
CA LEU A 187 -0.78 5.36 -10.55
C LEU A 187 -0.77 3.87 -10.18
N ILE A 188 -0.76 3.52 -8.90
CA ILE A 188 -0.71 2.13 -8.44
C ILE A 188 -2.12 1.61 -8.16
N THR A 189 -2.97 2.37 -7.47
CA THR A 189 -4.25 1.88 -6.92
C THR A 189 -5.50 2.47 -7.53
N GLY A 190 -5.35 3.44 -8.44
CA GLY A 190 -6.49 4.12 -9.07
C GLY A 190 -7.47 3.17 -9.76
N LEU A 191 -8.67 3.68 -10.04
CA LEU A 191 -9.73 2.94 -10.70
C LEU A 191 -9.23 2.28 -11.99
N GLY A 192 -9.53 0.98 -12.10
CA GLY A 192 -9.09 0.15 -13.21
C GLY A 192 -7.71 -0.49 -13.04
N SER A 193 -7.02 -0.25 -11.92
CA SER A 193 -5.75 -0.89 -11.60
C SER A 193 -5.87 -2.43 -11.52
N PRO A 194 -5.12 -3.20 -12.33
CA PRO A 194 -5.02 -4.64 -12.13
C PRO A 194 -4.37 -5.01 -10.79
N PHE A 195 -3.47 -4.19 -10.22
CA PHE A 195 -2.88 -4.43 -8.89
C PHE A 195 -3.95 -4.63 -7.81
N THR A 196 -4.92 -3.72 -7.72
CA THR A 196 -6.00 -3.83 -6.71
C THR A 196 -6.93 -5.02 -6.99
N ARG A 197 -7.11 -5.41 -8.26
CA ARG A 197 -7.87 -6.62 -8.62
C ARG A 197 -7.15 -7.89 -8.17
N VAL A 198 -5.84 -7.99 -8.42
CA VAL A 198 -5.04 -9.16 -8.05
C VAL A 198 -4.98 -9.30 -6.52
N VAL A 199 -4.73 -8.20 -5.80
CA VAL A 199 -4.77 -8.18 -4.32
C VAL A 199 -6.15 -8.60 -3.79
N GLY A 200 -7.24 -8.15 -4.43
CA GLY A 200 -8.61 -8.52 -4.05
C GLY A 200 -9.00 -9.96 -4.39
N ALA A 201 -8.47 -10.53 -5.47
CA ALA A 201 -8.74 -11.91 -5.89
C ALA A 201 -7.91 -12.95 -5.11
N TRP A 202 -6.83 -12.50 -4.47
CA TRP A 202 -5.88 -13.37 -3.78
C TRP A 202 -6.49 -14.36 -2.79
N PRO A 203 -7.37 -13.98 -1.83
CA PRO A 203 -7.88 -14.93 -0.85
C PRO A 203 -8.62 -16.10 -1.50
N VAL A 204 -9.31 -15.83 -2.61
CA VAL A 204 -10.00 -16.87 -3.38
C VAL A 204 -8.99 -17.77 -4.07
N LEU A 205 -7.97 -17.20 -4.71
CA LEU A 205 -6.91 -17.98 -5.36
C LEU A 205 -6.11 -18.83 -4.37
N LEU A 206 -5.80 -18.31 -3.18
CA LEU A 206 -5.16 -19.07 -2.11
C LEU A 206 -6.04 -20.23 -1.65
N LEU A 207 -7.34 -19.98 -1.43
CA LEU A 207 -8.26 -21.02 -1.00
C LEU A 207 -8.41 -22.12 -2.06
N VAL A 208 -8.64 -21.73 -3.31
CA VAL A 208 -8.90 -22.66 -4.42
C VAL A 208 -7.63 -23.38 -4.86
N CYS A 209 -6.53 -22.66 -5.06
CA CYS A 209 -5.30 -23.22 -5.60
C CYS A 209 -4.32 -23.69 -4.51
N GLY A 210 -4.36 -23.11 -3.31
CA GLY A 210 -3.50 -23.53 -2.19
C GLY A 210 -4.14 -24.64 -1.36
N ALA A 211 -5.29 -24.37 -0.74
CA ALA A 211 -5.95 -25.34 0.15
C ALA A 211 -6.73 -26.43 -0.61
N GLY A 212 -7.34 -26.09 -1.75
CA GLY A 212 -8.13 -27.01 -2.57
C GLY A 212 -7.42 -28.32 -2.93
N PRO A 213 -6.17 -28.30 -3.45
CA PRO A 213 -5.44 -29.51 -3.79
C PRO A 213 -5.17 -30.40 -2.58
N VAL A 214 -4.88 -29.81 -1.41
CA VAL A 214 -4.66 -30.58 -0.17
C VAL A 214 -5.94 -31.28 0.26
N VAL A 215 -7.07 -30.56 0.27
CA VAL A 215 -8.39 -31.15 0.56
C VAL A 215 -8.70 -32.29 -0.41
N TRP A 216 -8.46 -32.09 -1.70
CA TRP A 216 -8.66 -33.13 -2.72
C TRP A 216 -7.80 -34.39 -2.47
N LEU A 217 -6.52 -34.23 -2.12
CA LEU A 217 -5.65 -35.36 -1.79
C LEU A 217 -6.11 -36.13 -0.54
N PHE A 218 -6.61 -35.43 0.49
CA PHE A 218 -7.22 -36.08 1.65
C PHE A 218 -8.48 -36.86 1.28
N LEU A 219 -9.38 -36.27 0.49
CA LEU A 219 -10.62 -36.93 0.06
C LEU A 219 -10.36 -38.18 -0.80
N THR A 220 -9.26 -38.18 -1.55
CA THR A 220 -8.84 -39.32 -2.39
C THR A 220 -7.89 -40.29 -1.69
N HIS A 221 -7.60 -40.08 -0.39
CA HIS A 221 -6.70 -40.92 0.40
C HIS A 221 -5.31 -41.11 -0.24
N ALA A 222 -4.80 -40.06 -0.91
CA ALA A 222 -3.50 -40.12 -1.54
C ALA A 222 -2.36 -40.18 -0.48
N PRO A 223 -1.35 -41.06 -0.65
CA PRO A 223 -0.25 -41.22 0.31
C PRO A 223 0.61 -39.96 0.45
N THR A 224 0.57 -39.06 -0.54
CA THR A 224 1.31 -37.79 -0.55
C THR A 224 0.61 -36.67 0.23
N SER A 225 -0.58 -36.91 0.79
CA SER A 225 -1.36 -35.88 1.48
C SER A 225 -0.62 -35.24 2.66
N SER A 226 0.11 -36.03 3.46
CA SER A 226 0.89 -35.54 4.61
C SER A 226 2.03 -34.59 4.20
N MET A 227 2.80 -34.95 3.16
CA MET A 227 3.84 -34.08 2.61
C MET A 227 3.28 -32.79 2.03
N MET A 228 2.08 -32.84 1.44
CA MET A 228 1.43 -31.65 0.90
C MET A 228 0.90 -30.70 1.97
N VAL A 229 0.62 -31.19 3.18
CA VAL A 229 0.33 -30.30 4.33
C VAL A 229 1.55 -29.47 4.69
N VAL A 230 2.74 -30.06 4.69
CA VAL A 230 4.00 -29.32 4.93
C VAL A 230 4.21 -28.27 3.83
N GLN A 231 4.01 -28.64 2.57
CA GLN A 231 4.10 -27.67 1.47
C GLN A 231 3.05 -26.55 1.59
N LEU A 232 1.81 -26.88 1.97
CA LEU A 232 0.78 -25.88 2.20
C LEU A 232 1.16 -24.95 3.34
N ALA A 233 1.73 -25.49 4.41
CA ALA A 233 2.27 -24.69 5.49
C ALA A 233 3.29 -23.69 4.93
N VAL A 234 4.32 -24.14 4.18
CA VAL A 234 5.33 -23.26 3.54
C VAL A 234 4.68 -22.18 2.65
N VAL A 235 3.69 -22.51 1.83
CA VAL A 235 2.95 -21.53 1.03
C VAL A 235 2.26 -20.50 1.92
N VAL A 236 1.62 -20.97 2.99
CA VAL A 236 0.96 -20.13 3.98
C VAL A 236 1.97 -19.23 4.72
N MET A 237 3.20 -19.71 4.97
CA MET A 237 4.27 -18.90 5.60
C MET A 237 4.72 -17.74 4.72
N ARG A 238 4.60 -17.86 3.40
CA ARG A 238 4.96 -16.79 2.47
C ARG A 238 3.86 -15.74 2.36
N LEU A 239 2.62 -16.03 2.78
CA LEU A 239 1.49 -15.09 2.74
C LEU A 239 1.80 -13.74 3.39
N PRO A 240 2.37 -13.67 4.61
CA PRO A 240 2.62 -12.41 5.27
C PRO A 240 3.61 -11.55 4.47
N LEU A 241 4.69 -12.12 3.91
CA LEU A 241 5.66 -11.35 3.10
C LEU A 241 4.98 -10.69 1.88
N VAL A 242 4.12 -11.46 1.22
CA VAL A 242 3.54 -11.12 -0.08
C VAL A 242 2.36 -10.17 0.05
N LEU A 243 1.62 -10.24 1.15
CA LEU A 243 0.40 -9.45 1.29
C LEU A 243 0.48 -8.41 2.38
N LEU A 244 1.09 -8.72 3.52
CA LEU A 244 1.04 -7.85 4.68
C LEU A 244 1.65 -6.49 4.34
N LEU A 245 2.78 -6.49 3.64
CA LEU A 245 3.46 -5.28 3.21
C LEU A 245 2.60 -4.44 2.23
N PRO A 246 2.10 -4.96 1.09
CA PRO A 246 1.17 -4.23 0.23
C PRO A 246 -0.10 -3.77 0.94
N VAL A 247 -0.72 -4.61 1.75
CA VAL A 247 -1.96 -4.31 2.47
C VAL A 247 -1.74 -3.20 3.49
N ILE A 248 -0.68 -3.25 4.30
CA ILE A 248 -0.33 -2.19 5.23
C ILE A 248 -0.01 -0.90 4.47
N ALA A 249 0.72 -0.97 3.34
CA ALA A 249 1.00 0.19 2.52
C ALA A 249 -0.28 0.84 1.96
N LEU A 250 -1.24 0.03 1.50
CA LEU A 250 -2.57 0.46 1.07
C LEU A 250 -3.36 1.10 2.22
N TRP A 251 -3.36 0.48 3.40
CA TRP A 251 -4.00 1.04 4.58
C TRP A 251 -3.37 2.38 4.96
N CYS A 252 -2.05 2.51 4.89
CA CYS A 252 -1.38 3.77 5.18
C CYS A 252 -1.81 4.88 4.22
N ALA A 253 -1.95 4.59 2.92
CA ALA A 253 -2.46 5.55 1.93
C ALA A 253 -3.87 6.03 2.29
N GLU A 254 -4.79 5.11 2.60
CA GLU A 254 -6.17 5.41 2.99
C GLU A 254 -6.26 6.22 4.29
N LEU A 255 -5.52 5.82 5.32
CA LEU A 255 -5.48 6.53 6.61
C LEU A 255 -4.85 7.93 6.49
N ALA A 256 -3.88 8.08 5.59
CA ALA A 256 -3.30 9.38 5.26
C ALA A 256 -4.29 10.30 4.53
N ALA A 257 -5.05 9.74 3.59
CA ALA A 257 -6.12 10.42 2.88
C ALA A 257 -7.23 10.90 3.81
N ASP A 258 -7.65 10.06 4.77
CA ASP A 258 -8.60 10.44 5.81
C ASP A 258 -8.09 11.62 6.65
N ARG A 259 -6.84 11.56 7.12
CA ARG A 259 -6.26 12.66 7.91
C ARG A 259 -6.15 13.97 7.14
N TYR A 260 -5.82 13.89 5.85
CA TYR A 260 -5.82 15.07 4.98
C TYR A 260 -7.22 15.67 4.86
N ALA A 261 -8.24 14.84 4.64
CA ALA A 261 -9.62 15.31 4.61
C ALA A 261 -10.06 15.94 5.94
N VAL A 262 -9.63 15.40 7.09
CA VAL A 262 -9.93 15.97 8.42
C VAL A 262 -9.32 17.35 8.61
N ALA A 263 -8.10 17.57 8.10
CA ALA A 263 -7.41 18.84 8.23
C ALA A 263 -8.17 20.01 7.55
N ASP A 264 -8.91 19.74 6.48
CA ASP A 264 -9.66 20.76 5.73
C ASP A 264 -11.17 20.74 6.00
N ALA A 265 -11.82 19.56 5.93
CA ALA A 265 -13.27 19.43 6.12
C ALA A 265 -13.70 19.28 7.59
N GLY A 266 -12.78 18.92 8.48
CA GLY A 266 -13.05 18.70 9.90
C GLY A 266 -13.49 17.26 10.23
N ARG A 267 -13.18 16.86 11.46
CA ARG A 267 -13.36 15.48 11.96
C ARG A 267 -14.79 14.94 11.78
N ARG A 268 -15.80 15.72 12.21
CA ARG A 268 -17.20 15.30 12.20
C ARG A 268 -17.67 14.95 10.78
N THR A 269 -17.40 15.83 9.82
CA THR A 269 -17.79 15.67 8.42
C THR A 269 -17.14 14.44 7.78
N VAL A 270 -15.88 14.14 8.10
CA VAL A 270 -15.20 12.93 7.59
C VAL A 270 -15.79 11.66 8.21
N LEU A 271 -16.18 11.66 9.49
CA LEU A 271 -16.85 10.53 10.12
C LEU A 271 -18.24 10.28 9.49
N GLU A 272 -19.04 11.33 9.29
CA GLU A 272 -20.34 11.26 8.62
C GLU A 272 -20.18 10.74 7.17
N ALA A 273 -19.15 11.22 6.46
CA ALA A 273 -18.78 10.73 5.14
C ALA A 273 -18.47 9.22 5.16
N LEU A 274 -17.61 8.78 6.07
CA LEU A 274 -17.23 7.37 6.24
C LEU A 274 -18.44 6.49 6.54
N ASP A 275 -19.29 6.90 7.48
CA ASP A 275 -20.41 6.10 7.96
C ASP A 275 -21.43 5.81 6.86
N ALA A 276 -21.73 6.79 6.02
CA ALA A 276 -22.69 6.58 4.94
C ALA A 276 -22.07 6.05 3.64
N THR A 277 -20.76 5.74 3.61
CA THR A 277 -20.19 4.77 2.64
C THR A 277 -20.35 3.31 3.09
N ARG A 278 -20.68 3.06 4.36
CA ARG A 278 -20.86 1.71 4.93
C ARG A 278 -22.18 1.06 4.50
N THR A 279 -23.19 1.85 4.19
CA THR A 279 -24.56 1.39 3.86
C THR A 279 -24.69 0.76 2.46
N SER A 280 -23.62 0.76 1.65
CA SER A 280 -23.64 0.22 0.28
C SER A 280 -23.21 -1.27 0.21
N GLY A 281 -24.09 -2.16 0.71
CA GLY A 281 -24.28 -3.54 0.25
C GLY A 281 -23.33 -4.68 0.72
N PRO A 282 -23.83 -5.94 0.81
CA PRO A 282 -23.10 -7.10 1.32
C PRO A 282 -22.03 -7.67 0.37
N ARG A 283 -22.05 -7.34 -0.93
CA ARG A 283 -21.07 -7.81 -1.94
C ARG A 283 -19.63 -7.30 -1.74
N ARG A 284 -19.35 -6.52 -0.70
CA ARG A 284 -18.01 -5.97 -0.40
C ARG A 284 -17.11 -6.87 0.45
N MET A 285 -17.56 -8.04 0.93
CA MET A 285 -16.82 -8.80 1.95
C MET A 285 -15.39 -9.20 1.53
N LEU A 286 -15.17 -9.59 0.27
CA LEU A 286 -13.84 -9.94 -0.27
C LEU A 286 -13.01 -8.70 -0.68
N GLY A 287 -13.65 -7.57 -0.98
CA GLY A 287 -12.96 -6.31 -1.29
C GLY A 287 -12.46 -5.55 -0.06
N LYS A 288 -12.51 -6.14 1.14
CA LYS A 288 -12.16 -5.49 2.41
C LYS A 288 -10.67 -5.45 2.70
N LEU A 289 -9.84 -6.29 2.08
CA LEU A 289 -8.44 -6.38 2.50
C LEU A 289 -7.61 -5.16 2.12
N TYR A 290 -7.87 -4.53 0.97
CA TYR A 290 -7.12 -3.35 0.55
C TYR A 290 -7.59 -2.04 1.20
N HIS A 291 -8.71 -2.06 1.95
CA HIS A 291 -9.15 -0.93 2.77
C HIS A 291 -8.95 -1.25 4.25
N PRO A 292 -8.49 -0.28 5.06
CA PRO A 292 -8.37 -0.49 6.50
C PRO A 292 -9.75 -0.75 7.14
N PRO A 293 -9.84 -1.57 8.20
CA PRO A 293 -11.07 -1.77 8.95
C PRO A 293 -11.69 -0.43 9.39
N SER A 294 -13.01 -0.31 9.37
CA SER A 294 -13.70 0.96 9.69
C SER A 294 -13.38 1.47 11.09
N ALA A 295 -13.20 0.57 12.07
CA ALA A 295 -12.77 0.93 13.41
C ALA A 295 -11.39 1.61 13.41
N LEU A 296 -10.44 1.10 12.61
CA LEU A 296 -9.12 1.68 12.45
C LEU A 296 -9.19 3.06 11.77
N ARG A 297 -9.99 3.19 10.70
CA ARG A 297 -10.22 4.49 10.04
C ARG A 297 -10.79 5.53 11.00
N ARG A 298 -11.84 5.19 11.75
CA ARG A 298 -12.44 6.08 12.76
C ARG A 298 -11.43 6.48 13.83
N TRP A 299 -10.66 5.52 14.35
CA TRP A 299 -9.62 5.79 15.35
C TRP A 299 -8.59 6.82 14.85
N PHE A 300 -8.17 6.71 13.58
CA PHE A 300 -7.24 7.65 12.93
C PHE A 300 -7.87 9.02 12.66
N ILE A 301 -9.14 9.07 12.26
CA ILE A 301 -9.89 10.31 12.06
C ILE A 301 -10.04 11.07 13.38
N GLU A 302 -10.42 10.37 14.46
CA GLU A 302 -10.58 10.92 15.80
C GLU A 302 -9.30 11.52 16.37
N ARG A 303 -8.14 10.91 16.03
CA ARG A 303 -6.81 11.27 16.52
C ARG A 303 -5.94 11.96 15.47
N SER A 304 -6.55 12.47 14.41
CA SER A 304 -5.87 13.11 13.27
C SER A 304 -4.93 14.26 13.68
N HIS A 305 -5.29 14.99 14.75
CA HIS A 305 -4.50 16.09 15.34
C HIS A 305 -3.49 15.63 16.41
N GLN A 306 -3.57 14.38 16.87
CA GLN A 306 -2.66 13.84 17.87
C GLN A 306 -1.36 13.36 17.21
N PRO A 307 -0.19 13.44 17.89
CA PRO A 307 1.09 13.01 17.32
C PRO A 307 1.17 11.51 17.07
N VAL A 308 0.35 10.71 17.75
CA VAL A 308 0.36 9.24 17.63
C VAL A 308 -0.02 8.78 16.21
N ALA A 309 -0.99 9.41 15.56
CA ALA A 309 -1.42 9.03 14.22
C ALA A 309 -0.32 9.21 13.15
N PRO A 310 0.32 10.40 12.98
CA PRO A 310 1.43 10.54 12.04
C PRO A 310 2.62 9.66 12.40
N LEU A 311 2.90 9.45 13.69
CA LEU A 311 3.97 8.56 14.12
C LEU A 311 3.71 7.11 13.70
N LEU A 312 2.50 6.59 13.90
CA LEU A 312 2.15 5.24 13.46
C LEU A 312 2.24 5.07 11.94
N LEU A 313 1.83 6.08 11.15
CA LEU A 313 1.98 6.02 9.69
C LEU A 313 3.45 6.12 9.27
N LEU A 314 4.28 6.87 9.98
CA LEU A 314 5.73 6.92 9.76
C LEU A 314 6.42 5.61 10.16
N LEU A 315 5.87 4.87 11.12
CA LEU A 315 6.45 3.61 11.61
C LEU A 315 5.78 2.38 11.00
N ALA A 316 4.85 2.55 10.07
CA ALA A 316 4.10 1.44 9.50
C ALA A 316 5.00 0.44 8.76
N GLY A 317 6.03 0.90 8.05
CA GLY A 317 7.03 0.04 7.42
C GLY A 317 7.77 -0.86 8.43
N PRO A 318 8.46 -0.28 9.44
CA PRO A 318 9.07 -1.06 10.52
C PRO A 318 8.09 -1.99 11.25
N ILE A 319 6.90 -1.52 11.58
CA ILE A 319 5.86 -2.34 12.22
C ILE A 319 5.47 -3.52 11.32
N ALA A 320 5.34 -3.31 10.00
CA ALA A 320 5.02 -4.38 9.06
C ALA A 320 6.09 -5.46 9.03
N LEU A 321 7.37 -5.09 9.08
CA LEU A 321 8.48 -6.05 9.15
C LEU A 321 8.50 -6.83 10.47
N LEU A 322 8.23 -6.17 11.60
CA LEU A 322 8.12 -6.85 12.88
C LEU A 322 6.94 -7.82 12.91
N LEU A 323 5.78 -7.40 12.41
CA LEU A 323 4.61 -8.26 12.27
C LEU A 323 4.91 -9.44 11.35
N TYR A 324 5.66 -9.22 10.26
CA TYR A 324 6.13 -10.29 9.39
C TYR A 324 6.98 -11.31 10.15
N ALA A 325 8.00 -10.87 10.89
CA ALA A 325 8.85 -11.75 11.69
C ALA A 325 8.06 -12.54 12.75
N VAL A 326 7.13 -11.87 13.44
CA VAL A 326 6.23 -12.51 14.43
C VAL A 326 5.34 -13.56 13.77
N LEU A 327 4.86 -13.32 12.56
CA LEU A 327 4.00 -14.26 11.85
C LEU A 327 4.78 -15.46 11.31
N VAL A 328 5.98 -15.26 10.77
CA VAL A 328 6.80 -16.34 10.19
C VAL A 328 7.43 -17.22 11.27
N THR A 329 7.71 -16.69 12.47
CA THR A 329 8.37 -17.45 13.54
C THR A 329 7.60 -18.72 13.94
N PRO A 330 6.33 -18.69 14.38
CA PRO A 330 5.59 -19.91 14.79
C PRO A 330 5.56 -20.98 13.71
N PHE A 331 5.48 -20.55 12.47
CA PHE A 331 5.49 -21.42 11.32
C PHE A 331 6.85 -22.09 11.10
N GLY A 332 7.95 -21.34 11.18
CA GLY A 332 9.30 -21.91 11.17
C GLY A 332 9.48 -22.93 12.30
N VAL A 333 9.01 -22.61 13.51
CA VAL A 333 9.04 -23.52 14.67
C VAL A 333 8.27 -24.81 14.39
N VAL A 334 7.02 -24.72 13.89
CA VAL A 334 6.21 -25.90 13.55
C VAL A 334 6.90 -26.77 12.50
N SER A 335 7.54 -26.15 11.50
CA SER A 335 8.27 -26.87 10.46
C SER A 335 9.47 -27.63 11.03
N LEU A 336 10.25 -26.98 11.91
CA LEU A 336 11.41 -27.59 12.55
C LEU A 336 11.00 -28.75 13.48
N ILE A 337 9.92 -28.59 14.26
CA ILE A 337 9.36 -29.68 15.08
C ILE A 337 8.93 -30.85 14.18
N ALA A 338 8.30 -30.57 13.03
CA ALA A 338 7.91 -31.61 12.09
C ALA A 338 9.11 -32.32 11.43
N LEU A 339 10.27 -31.68 11.39
CA LEU A 339 11.54 -32.27 10.96
C LEU A 339 12.27 -33.04 12.06
N GLY A 340 11.75 -33.04 13.30
CA GLY A 340 12.27 -33.82 14.43
C GLY A 340 12.95 -32.98 15.53
N ASP A 341 13.01 -31.65 15.39
CA ASP A 341 13.63 -30.80 16.40
C ASP A 341 12.80 -30.78 17.71
N ALA A 342 13.51 -30.77 18.84
CA ALA A 342 12.88 -30.53 20.14
C ALA A 342 12.23 -29.11 20.16
N PRO A 343 11.05 -28.92 20.79
CA PRO A 343 10.30 -27.66 20.70
C PRO A 343 11.08 -26.40 21.11
N LEU A 344 11.93 -26.48 22.14
CA LEU A 344 12.76 -25.35 22.57
C LEU A 344 13.87 -25.02 21.58
N THR A 345 14.49 -26.04 20.98
CA THR A 345 15.49 -25.88 19.92
C THR A 345 14.85 -25.28 18.67
N ALA A 346 13.70 -25.83 18.25
CA ALA A 346 12.92 -25.31 17.13
C ALA A 346 12.51 -23.84 17.34
N LEU A 347 12.10 -23.46 18.56
CA LEU A 347 11.81 -22.07 18.91
C LEU A 347 13.03 -21.16 18.77
N ALA A 348 14.17 -21.57 19.32
CA ALA A 348 15.41 -20.79 19.24
C ALA A 348 15.91 -20.65 17.80
N SER A 349 15.88 -21.73 17.01
CA SER A 349 16.26 -21.74 15.60
C SER A 349 15.27 -20.95 14.74
N GLY A 350 13.97 -21.06 14.99
CA GLY A 350 12.95 -20.28 14.29
C GLY A 350 13.09 -18.77 14.53
N LEU A 351 13.41 -18.37 15.76
CA LEU A 351 13.72 -16.96 16.08
C LEU A 351 15.02 -16.49 15.40
N ASP A 352 16.07 -17.32 15.38
CA ASP A 352 17.33 -16.98 14.69
C ASP A 352 17.11 -16.85 13.17
N LEU A 353 16.31 -17.73 12.57
CA LEU A 353 15.93 -17.66 11.16
C LEU A 353 15.11 -16.40 10.86
N ALA A 354 14.11 -16.07 11.67
CA ALA A 354 13.32 -14.86 11.50
C ALA A 354 14.17 -13.58 11.66
N HIS A 355 15.11 -13.59 12.60
CA HIS A 355 16.08 -12.53 12.80
C HIS A 355 17.02 -12.40 11.60
N ARG A 356 17.57 -13.52 11.10
CA ARG A 356 18.39 -13.53 9.88
C ARG A 356 17.61 -13.03 8.69
N ASP A 357 16.39 -13.51 8.45
CA ASP A 357 15.58 -13.08 7.32
C ASP A 357 15.25 -11.58 7.38
N LEU A 358 14.99 -11.05 8.59
CA LEU A 358 14.77 -9.62 8.83
C LEU A 358 16.01 -8.76 8.54
N LEU A 359 17.21 -9.25 8.87
CA LEU A 359 18.46 -8.46 8.80
C LEU A 359 19.33 -8.73 7.56
N PHE A 360 19.28 -9.94 7.03
CA PHE A 360 20.01 -10.35 5.84
C PHE A 360 19.44 -9.66 4.61
N TRP A 361 18.15 -9.29 4.64
CA TRP A 361 17.57 -8.49 3.58
C TRP A 361 17.90 -7.00 3.76
N PRO A 362 18.49 -6.32 2.74
CA PRO A 362 18.72 -4.87 2.77
C PRO A 362 17.46 -4.01 3.00
N TRP A 363 16.27 -4.61 3.03
CA TRP A 363 15.00 -3.90 3.21
C TRP A 363 14.85 -3.18 4.52
N TRP A 364 15.33 -3.76 5.62
CA TRP A 364 15.28 -3.11 6.91
C TRP A 364 16.06 -1.79 6.88
N ALA A 365 17.27 -1.80 6.31
CA ALA A 365 18.12 -0.63 6.17
C ALA A 365 17.49 0.42 5.24
N VAL A 366 16.89 -0.01 4.14
CA VAL A 366 16.15 0.88 3.22
C VAL A 366 14.96 1.52 3.93
N ILE A 367 14.14 0.73 4.65
CA ILE A 367 12.97 1.23 5.38
C ILE A 367 13.39 2.23 6.45
N LEU A 368 14.44 1.94 7.22
CA LEU A 368 14.99 2.89 8.18
C LEU A 368 15.48 4.17 7.52
N THR A 369 16.24 4.03 6.43
CA THR A 369 16.76 5.17 5.67
C THR A 369 15.60 6.05 5.21
N VAL A 370 14.53 5.45 4.69
CA VAL A 370 13.31 6.18 4.33
C VAL A 370 12.73 6.87 5.57
N VAL A 371 12.52 6.20 6.70
CA VAL A 371 11.97 6.81 7.93
C VAL A 371 12.81 8.01 8.39
N LEU A 372 14.13 7.86 8.42
CA LEU A 372 15.07 8.88 8.89
C LEU A 372 15.15 10.08 7.94
N LEU A 373 15.17 9.82 6.64
CA LEU A 373 15.29 10.87 5.61
C LEU A 373 13.93 11.45 5.19
N TRP A 374 12.81 10.82 5.55
CA TRP A 374 11.49 11.23 5.08
C TRP A 374 11.14 12.69 5.36
N PRO A 375 11.48 13.30 6.52
CA PRO A 375 11.24 14.72 6.74
C PRO A 375 11.88 15.65 5.70
N LEU A 376 12.97 15.20 5.07
CA LEU A 376 13.66 15.91 3.99
C LEU A 376 13.06 15.57 2.62
N LEU A 377 12.66 14.31 2.42
CA LEU A 377 12.14 13.78 1.16
C LEU A 377 10.64 14.07 0.91
N ALA A 378 9.87 14.38 1.95
CA ALA A 378 8.43 14.60 1.83
C ALA A 378 8.07 15.75 0.88
N LYS A 379 8.81 16.88 0.96
CA LYS A 379 8.58 18.03 0.09
C LYS A 379 8.88 17.74 -1.39
N PRO A 380 10.06 17.23 -1.78
CA PRO A 380 10.32 16.90 -3.18
C PRO A 380 9.37 15.81 -3.68
N TRP A 381 8.99 14.85 -2.85
CA TRP A 381 7.97 13.85 -3.20
C TRP A 381 6.62 14.49 -3.55
N LEU A 382 6.11 15.38 -2.70
CA LEU A 382 4.87 16.12 -2.98
C LEU A 382 4.99 17.06 -4.17
N ARG A 383 6.18 17.54 -4.53
CA ARG A 383 6.39 18.35 -5.75
C ARG A 383 6.39 17.48 -7.00
N LEU A 384 6.98 16.28 -6.93
CA LEU A 384 7.01 15.33 -8.04
C LEU A 384 5.58 14.94 -8.47
N TRP A 385 4.71 14.72 -7.49
CA TRP A 385 3.33 14.29 -7.70
C TRP A 385 2.29 15.41 -7.55
N GLY A 386 2.71 16.59 -7.09
CA GLY A 386 1.91 17.80 -7.08
C GLY A 386 1.72 18.32 -8.49
N ALA A 387 0.67 19.10 -8.73
CA ALA A 387 0.56 19.75 -10.04
C ALA A 387 1.73 20.74 -10.19
N PRO A 388 2.26 20.95 -11.41
CA PRO A 388 3.02 22.17 -11.66
C PRO A 388 2.17 23.32 -11.15
N GLN A 389 2.71 24.16 -10.27
CA GLN A 389 2.07 25.45 -10.02
C GLN A 389 1.94 26.08 -11.39
N ALA A 390 0.70 26.32 -11.84
CA ALA A 390 0.49 27.12 -13.03
C ALA A 390 1.30 28.38 -12.78
N VAL A 391 2.40 28.55 -13.53
CA VAL A 391 3.12 29.82 -13.54
C VAL A 391 2.02 30.81 -13.85
N PRO A 392 1.70 31.75 -12.94
CA PRO A 392 0.63 32.69 -13.19
C PRO A 392 0.97 33.30 -14.54
N ALA A 393 0.15 32.99 -15.55
CA ALA A 393 0.33 33.49 -16.90
C ALA A 393 0.62 34.97 -16.71
N ALA A 394 1.86 35.34 -17.06
CA ALA A 394 2.47 36.60 -16.69
C ALA A 394 1.38 37.64 -16.82
N ARG A 395 1.04 38.33 -15.71
CA ARG A 395 0.10 39.46 -15.69
C ARG A 395 0.30 40.17 -17.02
N GLU A 396 -0.60 39.93 -17.98
CA GLU A 396 -0.66 40.75 -19.17
C GLU A 396 -0.79 42.13 -18.58
N ALA A 397 0.23 42.93 -18.84
CA ALA A 397 0.39 44.24 -18.25
C ALA A 397 -0.88 45.02 -18.60
N VAL A 398 -1.85 45.03 -17.69
CA VAL A 398 -2.92 46.01 -17.71
C VAL A 398 -2.18 47.31 -17.46
N PRO A 399 -2.06 48.20 -18.47
CA PRO A 399 -1.33 49.43 -18.30
C PRO A 399 -2.00 50.21 -17.16
N ALA A 400 -1.18 50.57 -16.18
CA ALA A 400 -1.58 51.32 -15.01
C ALA A 400 -2.07 52.71 -15.44
N ALA A 401 -3.37 52.84 -15.68
CA ALA A 401 -4.03 54.12 -15.79
C ALA A 401 -4.87 54.34 -14.52
N HIS A 402 -4.34 55.20 -13.66
CA HIS A 402 -5.01 55.98 -12.62
C HIS A 402 -6.13 55.34 -11.81
N GLN A 403 -5.83 55.05 -10.53
CA GLN A 403 -6.71 55.42 -9.43
C GLN A 403 -5.88 55.70 -8.17
N ALA A 404 -5.69 56.99 -7.89
CA ALA A 404 -5.21 57.49 -6.62
C ALA A 404 -6.40 57.54 -5.65
N VAL A 405 -6.34 56.78 -4.56
CA VAL A 405 -7.22 56.94 -3.40
C VAL A 405 -6.34 56.85 -2.15
N PRO A 406 -6.35 57.85 -1.26
CA PRO A 406 -5.51 57.86 -0.06
C PRO A 406 -6.18 57.19 1.14
N ASP A 407 -5.31 56.74 2.05
CA ASP A 407 -5.47 56.55 3.49
C ASP A 407 -6.61 55.67 4.03
N GLN A 408 -6.23 54.44 4.40
CA GLN A 408 -6.68 53.85 5.67
C GLN A 408 -5.53 53.12 6.37
N THR A 409 -4.94 53.82 7.34
CA THR A 409 -4.09 53.27 8.40
C THR A 409 -4.89 52.26 9.23
N SER A 410 -4.60 50.97 9.07
CA SER A 410 -5.01 49.91 10.00
C SER A 410 -3.77 49.32 10.66
N PRO A 411 -3.75 49.16 12.00
CA PRO A 411 -2.58 48.71 12.74
C PRO A 411 -2.28 47.24 12.43
N SER A 412 -1.07 47.01 11.91
CA SER A 412 -0.50 45.68 11.68
C SER A 412 -0.16 45.01 13.01
N LEU A 413 -1.08 44.22 13.56
CA LEU A 413 -0.79 43.22 14.59
C LEU A 413 -0.03 42.05 13.94
N SER A 414 1.28 42.24 13.74
CA SER A 414 2.22 41.19 13.34
C SER A 414 2.52 40.29 14.54
N ALA A 415 1.58 39.40 14.89
CA ALA A 415 1.87 38.29 15.77
C ALA A 415 2.76 37.29 15.00
N SER A 416 4.06 37.34 15.27
CA SER A 416 5.07 36.45 14.68
C SER A 416 4.77 34.98 15.07
N PRO A 417 4.40 34.08 14.13
CA PRO A 417 4.00 32.71 14.45
C PRO A 417 5.17 31.75 14.74
N SER A 418 6.40 32.24 14.82
CA SER A 418 7.60 31.42 14.66
C SER A 418 8.05 30.64 15.90
N ALA A 419 7.54 30.94 17.10
CA ALA A 419 8.08 30.37 18.35
C ALA A 419 7.45 29.02 18.77
N LEU A 420 6.20 28.73 18.40
CA LEU A 420 5.52 27.48 18.80
C LEU A 420 5.77 26.31 17.82
N HIS A 421 6.19 26.60 16.59
CA HIS A 421 6.44 25.56 15.57
C HIS A 421 7.77 24.80 15.74
N THR A 422 8.75 25.38 16.43
CA THR A 422 10.08 24.75 16.61
C THR A 422 10.06 23.62 17.65
N SER A 423 9.25 23.75 18.71
CA SER A 423 9.28 22.81 19.84
C SER A 423 8.60 21.46 19.55
N TYR A 424 7.51 21.46 18.79
CA TYR A 424 6.79 20.23 18.40
C TYR A 424 7.57 19.38 17.38
N ARG A 425 8.32 20.07 16.50
CA ARG A 425 9.19 19.45 15.50
C ARG A 425 10.32 18.66 16.17
N ARG A 426 10.95 19.20 17.22
CA ARG A 426 12.04 18.52 17.95
C ARG A 426 11.61 17.20 18.63
N ARG A 427 10.45 17.16 19.31
CA ARG A 427 10.02 15.95 20.04
C ARG A 427 9.57 14.81 19.13
N THR A 428 8.90 15.12 18.02
CA THR A 428 8.53 14.11 17.02
C THR A 428 9.75 13.52 16.32
N HIS A 429 10.78 14.33 16.05
CA HIS A 429 12.07 13.84 15.55
C HIS A 429 12.80 12.95 16.56
N LEU A 430 12.78 13.28 17.86
CA LEU A 430 13.40 12.47 18.91
C LEU A 430 12.75 11.08 19.04
N ILE A 431 11.41 11.00 19.05
CA ILE A 431 10.69 9.71 19.13
C ILE A 431 10.86 8.90 17.83
N ALA A 432 10.81 9.56 16.67
CA ALA A 432 11.09 8.92 15.38
C ALA A 432 12.55 8.45 15.23
N ALA A 433 13.48 9.01 16.02
CA ALA A 433 14.88 8.55 16.08
C ALA A 433 15.10 7.41 17.10
N LEU A 434 14.38 7.43 18.23
CA LEU A 434 14.52 6.42 19.29
C LEU A 434 13.89 5.07 18.91
N LEU A 435 12.86 5.06 18.06
CA LEU A 435 12.18 3.81 17.69
C LEU A 435 12.98 2.96 16.69
N PRO A 436 13.65 3.53 15.66
CA PRO A 436 14.72 2.85 14.93
C PRO A 436 15.78 2.27 15.85
N ALA A 437 16.17 2.96 16.92
CA ALA A 437 17.14 2.44 17.90
C ALA A 437 16.58 1.27 18.72
N LEU A 438 15.28 1.26 19.04
CA LEU A 438 14.61 0.11 19.67
C LEU A 438 14.50 -1.09 18.71
N VAL A 439 14.19 -0.84 17.44
CA VAL A 439 14.19 -1.88 16.40
C VAL A 439 15.61 -2.38 16.13
N LEU A 440 16.60 -1.48 16.15
CA LEU A 440 18.04 -1.81 16.11
C LEU A 440 18.41 -2.65 17.34
N ALA A 441 17.89 -2.35 18.53
CA ALA A 441 18.13 -3.14 19.74
C ALA A 441 17.52 -4.56 19.65
N VAL A 442 16.34 -4.70 19.02
CA VAL A 442 15.75 -6.02 18.71
C VAL A 442 16.57 -6.76 17.63
N ALA A 443 17.05 -6.03 16.63
CA ALA A 443 17.98 -6.52 15.61
C ALA A 443 19.40 -6.82 16.15
N LEU A 444 19.73 -6.35 17.36
CA LEU A 444 20.98 -6.61 18.06
C LEU A 444 20.80 -7.60 19.21
N LEU A 445 19.62 -8.22 19.35
CA LEU A 445 19.45 -9.33 20.28
C LEU A 445 20.47 -10.42 19.93
N PRO A 446 21.13 -11.03 20.93
CA PRO A 446 22.21 -11.97 20.68
C PRO A 446 21.74 -13.10 19.76
N ARG A 447 22.48 -13.33 18.67
CA ARG A 447 22.36 -14.59 17.92
C ARG A 447 22.57 -15.72 18.91
N THR A 448 21.62 -16.64 18.99
CA THR A 448 21.76 -17.84 19.84
C THR A 448 22.85 -18.78 19.32
N GLY A 449 23.30 -18.55 18.07
CA GLY A 449 24.24 -19.42 17.36
C GLY A 449 23.62 -20.77 16.98
N ALA A 450 22.32 -20.97 17.20
CA ALA A 450 21.65 -22.23 16.97
C ALA A 450 21.72 -22.66 15.49
N ALA A 451 21.41 -21.76 14.55
CA ALA A 451 21.54 -22.07 13.12
C ALA A 451 22.99 -22.01 12.60
N GLU A 452 23.96 -21.57 13.41
CA GLU A 452 25.38 -21.78 13.13
C GLU A 452 25.87 -23.16 13.62
N ARG A 453 25.17 -23.81 14.56
CA ARG A 453 25.53 -25.14 15.06
C ARG A 453 24.84 -26.27 14.32
N ASP A 454 23.86 -25.97 13.49
CA ASP A 454 23.14 -26.95 12.70
C ASP A 454 23.89 -27.22 11.36
N PRO A 455 24.44 -28.44 11.18
CA PRO A 455 25.14 -28.81 9.94
C PRO A 455 24.23 -28.82 8.71
N VAL A 456 22.91 -28.97 8.87
CA VAL A 456 21.94 -28.93 7.75
C VAL A 456 21.80 -27.52 7.19
N LEU A 457 22.04 -26.50 8.01
CA LEU A 457 21.97 -25.09 7.62
C LEU A 457 23.32 -24.51 7.14
N ARG A 458 24.37 -25.34 7.08
CA ARG A 458 25.70 -25.00 6.54
C ARG A 458 25.95 -25.75 5.22
N PRO A 459 25.66 -25.16 4.05
CA PRO A 459 25.87 -25.82 2.76
C PRO A 459 27.34 -26.19 2.48
N ASP A 460 28.30 -25.53 3.13
CA ASP A 460 29.73 -25.64 2.77
C ASP A 460 30.52 -26.68 3.59
N SER A 461 29.99 -27.19 4.70
CA SER A 461 30.74 -28.13 5.58
C SER A 461 30.63 -29.60 5.18
N ALA A 462 29.73 -29.97 4.29
CA ALA A 462 29.54 -31.37 3.87
C ALA A 462 30.62 -31.84 2.87
N THR A 463 31.28 -30.93 2.16
CA THR A 463 32.23 -31.29 1.08
C THR A 463 33.64 -31.60 1.59
N THR A 464 34.01 -31.12 2.78
CA THR A 464 35.35 -31.35 3.36
C THR A 464 35.48 -32.64 4.16
N ALA A 465 34.37 -33.25 4.62
CA ALA A 465 34.43 -34.42 5.51
C ALA A 465 34.67 -35.76 4.78
N THR A 466 34.52 -35.82 3.46
CA THR A 466 34.76 -37.04 2.67
C THR A 466 36.18 -37.15 2.10
N ALA A 467 37.04 -36.15 2.32
CA ALA A 467 38.42 -36.15 1.79
C ALA A 467 39.47 -36.63 2.80
N GLU A 468 39.12 -36.88 4.06
CA GLU A 468 40.08 -37.24 5.13
C GLU A 468 39.97 -38.71 5.60
N THR A 469 39.25 -39.57 4.89
CA THR A 469 39.11 -41.01 5.23
C THR A 469 39.66 -41.97 4.18
N GLU A 470 40.42 -41.48 3.20
CA GLU A 470 41.27 -42.30 2.33
C GLU A 470 42.73 -41.89 2.54
N ASP A 471 43.35 -42.39 3.62
CA ASP A 471 44.79 -42.63 3.73
C ASP A 471 45.07 -43.70 4.79
#